data_AF-A0A2T5B2J8-F1
#
_entry.id   AF-A0A2T5B2J8-F1
#
_cell.length_a   1.000
_cell.length_b   1.000
_cell.length_c   1.000
_cell.angle_alpha   90.00
_cell.angle_beta   90.00
_cell.angle_gamma   90.00
#
_symmetry.space_group_name_H-M   'P 1'
#
loop_
_entity.id
_entity.type
_entity.pdbx_description
1 polymer ?
#
loop_
_entity_poly.entity_id
_entity_poly.type
_entity_poly.pdbx_seq_one_letter_code
_entity_poly.pdbx_strand_id
1 'polypeptide(L)' 'MKIDTPPRDPRRRRQDVLRRLDEEIDIWVASADADGLPCLVPLWFVWHDASAWLATRTTNPTDTI' A
#
# COMPACT_ATOMS: atom_id res chain seq x y z
N MET A 1 26.64 2.83 -9.70
CA MET A 1 25.31 2.83 -10.34
C MET A 1 25.00 4.28 -10.73
N LYS A 2 25.05 4.62 -12.03
CA LYS A 2 24.57 5.94 -12.49
C LYS A 2 23.07 5.84 -12.75
N ILE A 3 22.32 6.85 -12.31
CA ILE A 3 20.90 6.98 -12.62
C ILE A 3 20.81 7.84 -13.89
N ASP A 4 20.87 7.18 -15.04
CA ASP A 4 20.92 7.85 -16.34
C ASP A 4 19.51 8.19 -16.90
N THR A 5 18.45 7.76 -16.21
CA THR A 5 17.06 8.05 -16.60
C THR A 5 16.52 9.24 -15.80
N PRO A 6 15.99 10.28 -16.46
CA PRO A 6 15.39 11.41 -15.76
C PRO A 6 14.18 10.96 -14.94
N PRO A 7 13.89 11.61 -13.80
CA PRO A 7 12.70 11.33 -13.02
C PRO A 7 11.43 11.42 -13.89
N ARG A 8 10.49 10.52 -13.65
CA ARG A 8 9.17 10.56 -14.30
C ARG A 8 8.45 11.85 -13.92
N ASP A 9 7.79 12.44 -14.91
CA ASP A 9 6.86 13.54 -14.73
C ASP A 9 5.81 13.22 -13.62
N PRO A 10 5.42 14.19 -12.75
CA PRO A 10 4.45 13.96 -11.68
C PRO A 10 3.11 13.39 -12.16
N ARG A 11 2.58 13.84 -13.30
CA ARG A 11 1.31 13.33 -13.86
C ARG A 11 1.44 11.87 -14.25
N ARG A 12 2.58 11.51 -14.88
CA ARG A 12 2.89 10.13 -15.22
C ARG A 12 3.01 9.25 -13.97
N ARG A 13 3.70 9.71 -12.93
CA ARG A 13 3.81 8.97 -11.66
C ARG A 13 2.45 8.67 -11.03
N ARG A 14 1.56 9.67 -11.01
CA ARG A 14 0.19 9.48 -10.51
C ARG A 14 -0.58 8.43 -11.32
N GLN A 15 -0.55 8.53 -12.64
CA GLN A 15 -1.24 7.58 -13.52
C GLN A 15 -0.69 6.15 -13.35
N ASP A 16 0.62 6.00 -13.23
CA ASP A 16 1.26 4.70 -13.01
C ASP A 16 0.81 4.06 -11.69
N VAL A 17 0.68 4.86 -10.61
CA VAL A 17 0.22 4.36 -9.30
C VAL A 17 -1.25 3.98 -9.35
N LEU A 18 -2.11 4.82 -9.93
CA LEU A 18 -3.54 4.53 -10.04
C LEU A 18 -3.81 3.27 -10.86
N ARG A 19 -3.09 3.10 -11.98
CA ARG A 19 -3.16 1.86 -12.78
C ARG A 19 -2.72 0.65 -11.97
N ARG A 20 -1.65 0.76 -11.19
CA ARG A 20 -1.17 -0.34 -10.35
C ARG A 20 -2.17 -0.70 -9.25
N LEU A 21 -2.83 0.27 -8.64
CA LEU A 21 -3.87 0.01 -7.63
C LEU A 21 -5.08 -0.73 -8.24
N ASP A 22 -5.37 -0.50 -9.52
CA ASP A 22 -6.46 -1.16 -10.25
C ASP A 22 -6.10 -2.59 -10.69
N GLU A 23 -4.82 -2.87 -10.96
CA GLU A 23 -4.34 -4.15 -11.51
C GLU A 23 -3.87 -5.16 -10.44
N GLU A 24 -3.44 -4.71 -9.27
CA GLU A 24 -2.84 -5.56 -8.23
C GLU A 24 -3.90 -6.08 -7.25
N ILE A 25 -3.61 -7.24 -6.63
CA ILE A 25 -4.50 -7.88 -5.65
C ILE A 25 -4.00 -7.77 -4.20
N ASP A 26 -2.69 -7.57 -4.03
CA ASP A 26 -2.03 -7.58 -2.72
C ASP A 26 -1.32 -6.25 -2.44
N ILE A 27 -1.38 -5.79 -1.20
CA ILE A 27 -0.63 -4.63 -0.71
C ILE A 27 0.09 -4.97 0.58
N TRP A 28 1.30 -4.43 0.74
CA TRP A 28 2.03 -4.49 2.00
C TRP A 28 1.51 -3.41 2.95
N VAL A 29 0.93 -3.83 4.07
CA VAL A 29 0.43 -2.95 5.12
C VAL A 29 1.48 -2.84 6.23
N ALA A 30 2.06 -1.66 6.35
CA ALA A 30 2.93 -1.29 7.46
C ALA A 30 2.08 -0.61 8.54
N SER A 31 2.05 -1.18 9.74
CA SER A 31 1.30 -0.70 10.90
C SER A 31 2.19 -0.72 12.14
N ALA A 32 1.74 -0.09 13.21
CA ALA A 32 2.37 -0.19 14.52
C ALA A 32 1.29 -0.18 15.61
N ASP A 33 1.54 -0.85 16.74
CA ASP A 33 0.67 -0.78 17.91
C ASP A 33 0.82 0.57 18.66
N ALA A 34 0.07 0.74 19.75
CA ALA A 34 0.09 1.95 20.57
C ALA A 34 1.48 2.28 21.16
N ASP A 35 2.34 1.28 21.37
CA ASP A 35 3.72 1.44 21.86
C ASP A 35 4.73 1.64 20.72
N GLY A 36 4.28 1.58 19.46
CA GLY A 36 5.09 1.79 18.26
C GLY A 36 5.79 0.54 17.76
N LEU A 37 5.41 -0.67 18.20
CA LEU A 37 5.99 -1.91 17.70
C LEU A 37 5.55 -2.15 16.25
N PRO A 38 6.48 -2.23 15.27
CA PRO A 38 6.12 -2.30 13.86
C PRO A 38 5.65 -3.69 13.43
N CYS A 39 4.66 -3.72 12.53
CA CYS A 39 4.17 -4.91 11.86
C CYS A 39 4.07 -4.66 10.34
N LEU A 40 4.58 -5.59 9.53
CA LEU A 40 4.50 -5.55 8.08
C LEU A 40 3.91 -6.87 7.56
N VAL A 41 2.73 -6.81 6.96
CA VAL A 41 2.02 -7.99 6.45
C VAL A 41 1.44 -7.73 5.05
N PRO A 42 1.42 -8.73 4.16
CA PRO A 42 0.69 -8.63 2.91
C PRO A 42 -0.81 -8.89 3.18
N LEU A 43 -1.68 -8.04 2.65
CA LEU A 43 -3.13 -8.25 2.66
C LEU A 43 -3.69 -8.11 1.26
N TRP A 44 -4.74 -8.89 0.98
CA TRP A 44 -5.58 -8.67 -0.18
C TRP A 44 -6.29 -7.33 -0.05
N PHE A 45 -6.38 -6.58 -1.13
CA PHE A 45 -7.08 -5.29 -1.15
C PHE A 45 -7.95 -5.13 -2.39
N VAL A 46 -8.89 -4.19 -2.32
CA VAL A 46 -9.70 -3.72 -3.45
C VAL A 46 -9.54 -2.21 -3.55
N TRP A 47 -9.19 -1.73 -4.75
CA TRP A 47 -9.25 -0.31 -5.06
C TRP A 47 -10.67 0.07 -5.51
N HIS A 48 -11.34 0.92 -4.73
CA HIS A 48 -12.70 1.35 -5.03
C HIS A 48 -12.98 2.76 -4.51
N ASP A 49 -13.58 3.60 -5.35
CA ASP A 49 -13.95 4.99 -5.04
C ASP A 49 -12.81 5.79 -4.36
N ALA A 50 -11.64 5.77 -5.00
CA ALA A 50 -10.41 6.41 -4.52
C ALA A 50 -9.92 5.94 -3.14
N SER A 51 -10.36 4.76 -2.68
CA SER A 51 -9.99 4.15 -1.40
C SER A 51 -9.45 2.73 -1.58
N ALA A 52 -8.47 2.36 -0.77
CA ALA A 52 -8.00 0.97 -0.67
C ALA A 52 -8.73 0.26 0.47
N TRP A 53 -9.56 -0.71 0.13
CA TRP A 53 -10.30 -1.55 1.07
C TRP A 53 -9.53 -2.83 1.33
N LEU A 54 -9.39 -3.20 2.60
CA LEU A 54 -8.70 -4.40 3.05
C LEU A 54 -9.47 -5.00 4.22
N ALA A 55 -9.31 -6.31 4.43
CA ALA A 55 -9.92 -7.03 5.54
C ALA A 55 -8.86 -7.90 6.22
N THR A 56 -8.84 -7.86 7.55
CA THR A 56 -7.97 -8.66 8.40
C THR A 56 -8.77 -9.13 9.61
N ARG A 57 -8.31 -10.17 10.32
CA ARG A 57 -8.96 -10.60 11.56
C ARG A 57 -8.66 -9.58 12.66
N THR A 58 -9.61 -9.36 13.56
CA THR A 58 -9.42 -8.48 14.72
C THR A 58 -8.32 -8.96 15.67
N THR A 59 -7.98 -10.24 15.63
CA THR A 59 -6.88 -10.81 16.42
C THR A 59 -5.52 -10.70 15.73
N ASN A 60 -5.44 -10.17 14.51
CA ASN A 60 -4.16 -9.96 13.85
C ASN A 60 -3.50 -8.67 14.38
N PRO A 61 -2.16 -8.61 14.45
CA PRO A 61 -1.45 -7.42 14.93
C PRO A 61 -1.74 -6.12 14.17
N THR A 62 -2.33 -6.21 12.97
CA THR A 62 -2.77 -5.06 12.16
C THR A 62 -4.03 -4.36 12.70
N ASP A 63 -4.84 -5.03 13.55
CA ASP A 63 -6.09 -4.47 14.10
C ASP A 63 -5.90 -3.69 15.40
N THR A 64 -4.78 -3.86 16.10
CA THR A 64 -4.51 -3.22 17.41
C THR A 64 -4.13 -1.73 17.28
N ILE A 65 -4.62 -1.03 16.26
CA ILE A 65 -4.42 0.41 16.02
C ILE A 65 -5.56 1.21 16.66
#